data_AF-A0A2S7XLI2-F1
#
_entry.id   AF-A0A2S7XLI2-F1
#
_cell.length_a   1.000
_cell.length_b   1.000
_cell.length_c   1.000
_cell.angle_alpha   90.00
_cell.angle_beta   90.00
_cell.angle_gamma   90.00
#
_symmetry.space_group_name_H-M   'P 1'
#
loop_
_entity.id
_entity.type
_entity.pdbx_description
1 polymer ?
#
loop_
_entity_poly.entity_id
_entity_poly.type
_entity_poly.pdbx_seq_one_letter_code
_entity_poly.pdbx_strand_id
1 'polypeptide(L)'
;MKKLAIAISTILLSGAVYAGNTADVELFNADDNDINIFQLSPAVGNDADVLIRNSDDNEVDVYQMGRHNEAVVRARNGSDDNDLMIEQDGRHNRAVLKARFGSDDNNLSIEQDGRNNLGKVLAYGSDDNNGLIDQRGRSNKANINFDSAENNVNNKIVQRGRRNEGDISIMGGSDNGTLKIHQKGHDNDSTIHVYGGSGNDALTKINGNDNTTYTAFYAGASDNDTNIRMKNDSLDNTVYAVVVGGSFNEADVTIDASNDNYLTVAQWGSDSDATLTLENGSNNNWMMVNQTNNDSATVMADNSSNNIVVITQL
;
A
#
# COMPACT_ATOMS: atom_id res chain seq x y z
N MET A 1 -4.08 4.72 -39.48
CA MET A 1 -3.66 6.05 -38.99
C MET A 1 -4.00 6.06 -37.53
N LYS A 2 -2.98 6.23 -36.67
CA LYS A 2 -3.17 6.48 -35.24
C LYS A 2 -4.11 7.69 -35.05
N LYS A 3 -5.03 7.60 -34.09
CA LYS A 3 -6.04 8.64 -33.83
C LYS A 3 -5.59 9.48 -32.65
N LEU A 4 -6.11 10.70 -32.56
CA LEU A 4 -5.65 11.68 -31.57
C LEU A 4 -6.86 12.30 -30.87
N ALA A 5 -7.70 11.47 -30.28
CA ALA A 5 -8.81 11.88 -29.43
C ALA A 5 -8.32 12.26 -28.03
N ILE A 6 -7.30 13.12 -27.96
CA ILE A 6 -6.80 13.66 -26.70
C ILE A 6 -7.84 14.62 -26.12
N ALA A 7 -8.31 14.31 -24.91
CA ALA A 7 -8.90 15.30 -24.03
C ALA A 7 -7.83 15.77 -23.03
N ILE A 8 -7.50 17.06 -23.05
CA ILE A 8 -6.76 17.69 -21.94
C ILE A 8 -7.63 18.80 -21.41
N SER A 9 -8.10 18.66 -20.16
CA SER A 9 -8.69 19.77 -19.40
C SER A 9 -7.69 20.26 -18.35
N THR A 10 -7.56 21.57 -18.20
CA THR A 10 -6.63 22.15 -17.22
C THR A 10 -7.19 23.43 -16.62
N ILE A 11 -7.45 23.43 -15.32
CA ILE A 11 -8.12 24.51 -14.59
C ILE A 11 -7.20 25.01 -13.48
N LEU A 12 -6.52 26.13 -13.74
CA LEU A 12 -5.51 26.72 -12.83
C LEU A 12 -6.08 27.94 -12.09
N LEU A 13 -6.69 27.71 -10.94
CA LEU A 13 -7.32 28.74 -10.11
C LEU A 13 -6.39 29.22 -8.99
N SER A 14 -6.41 30.54 -8.73
CA SER A 14 -5.64 31.12 -7.62
C SER A 14 -6.39 32.21 -6.85
N GLY A 15 -6.20 32.22 -5.52
CA GLY A 15 -6.82 33.18 -4.60
C GLY A 15 -5.97 34.42 -4.29
N ALA A 16 -4.78 34.51 -4.91
CA ALA A 16 -3.84 35.62 -4.79
C ALA A 16 -3.30 35.99 -6.18
N VAL A 17 -2.76 37.21 -6.32
CA VAL A 17 -2.39 37.84 -7.61
C VAL A 17 -1.53 36.96 -8.53
N TYR A 18 -0.69 36.09 -7.95
CA TYR A 18 -0.05 35.00 -8.67
C TYR A 18 0.31 33.88 -7.67
N ALA A 19 -0.42 32.76 -7.69
CA ALA A 19 0.00 31.59 -6.91
C ALA A 19 1.17 30.84 -7.57
N GLY A 20 1.20 30.78 -8.91
CA GLY A 20 2.19 30.00 -9.67
C GLY A 20 1.87 28.51 -9.69
N ASN A 21 0.64 28.16 -10.11
CA ASN A 21 0.26 26.79 -10.47
C ASN A 21 0.97 26.38 -11.77
N THR A 22 1.48 25.14 -11.84
CA THR A 22 2.16 24.57 -13.01
C THR A 22 1.61 23.20 -13.36
N ALA A 23 1.39 22.96 -14.66
CA ALA A 23 0.87 21.72 -15.21
C ALA A 23 1.58 21.44 -16.54
N ASP A 24 2.59 20.58 -16.51
CA ASP A 24 3.35 20.13 -17.68
C ASP A 24 2.80 18.78 -18.17
N VAL A 25 2.44 18.70 -19.45
CA VAL A 25 1.88 17.49 -20.08
C VAL A 25 2.64 17.19 -21.38
N GLU A 26 3.37 16.07 -21.42
CA GLU A 26 4.09 15.60 -22.63
C GLU A 26 3.46 14.29 -23.15
N LEU A 27 2.97 14.30 -24.40
CA LEU A 27 2.41 13.11 -25.05
C LEU A 27 3.24 12.75 -26.29
N PHE A 28 3.73 11.51 -26.35
CA PHE A 28 4.57 11.03 -27.45
C PHE A 28 4.07 9.68 -27.95
N ASN A 29 3.51 9.62 -29.16
CA ASN A 29 2.94 8.39 -29.73
C ASN A 29 1.96 7.75 -28.72
N ALA A 30 0.95 8.51 -28.36
CA ALA A 30 -0.03 8.23 -27.33
C ALA A 30 -1.40 8.69 -27.85
N ASP A 31 -2.24 7.74 -28.24
CA ASP A 31 -3.53 7.94 -28.89
C ASP A 31 -4.67 7.91 -27.87
N ASP A 32 -5.75 8.63 -28.15
CA ASP A 32 -7.06 8.50 -27.50
C ASP A 32 -7.09 8.50 -25.94
N ASN A 33 -6.04 9.06 -25.29
CA ASN A 33 -5.92 9.25 -23.83
C ASN A 33 -6.71 10.49 -23.31
N ASP A 34 -7.30 10.43 -22.11
CA ASP A 34 -7.97 11.55 -21.40
C ASP A 34 -7.13 12.02 -20.18
N ILE A 35 -7.06 13.34 -19.96
CA ILE A 35 -6.18 13.97 -18.95
C ILE A 35 -6.86 15.21 -18.36
N ASN A 36 -7.32 15.15 -17.11
CA ASN A 36 -7.94 16.27 -16.40
C ASN A 36 -7.07 16.76 -15.24
N ILE A 37 -6.74 18.05 -15.24
CA ILE A 37 -5.87 18.66 -14.21
C ILE A 37 -6.58 19.87 -13.58
N PHE A 38 -6.94 19.77 -12.30
CA PHE A 38 -7.56 20.85 -11.54
C PHE A 38 -6.63 21.30 -10.40
N GLN A 39 -6.17 22.54 -10.42
CA GLN A 39 -5.31 23.11 -9.38
C GLN A 39 -5.92 24.38 -8.79
N LEU A 40 -6.19 24.40 -7.47
CA LEU A 40 -6.77 25.54 -6.75
C LEU A 40 -5.88 25.98 -5.59
N SER A 41 -5.24 27.15 -5.73
CA SER A 41 -4.18 27.58 -4.81
C SER A 41 -4.35 29.01 -4.25
N PRO A 42 -4.55 29.20 -2.93
CA PRO A 42 -4.81 30.53 -2.38
C PRO A 42 -3.57 31.41 -2.18
N ALA A 43 -2.34 30.90 -2.35
CA ALA A 43 -1.13 31.71 -2.13
C ALA A 43 0.17 31.23 -2.79
N VAL A 44 0.42 29.91 -2.88
CA VAL A 44 1.58 29.31 -3.55
C VAL A 44 1.05 28.10 -4.30
N GLY A 45 1.38 28.00 -5.58
CA GLY A 45 0.75 27.07 -6.50
C GLY A 45 1.14 25.62 -6.28
N ASN A 46 0.37 24.74 -6.90
CA ASN A 46 0.62 23.30 -6.99
C ASN A 46 1.29 22.97 -8.33
N ASP A 47 1.92 21.81 -8.41
CA ASP A 47 2.71 21.35 -9.55
C ASP A 47 2.20 19.97 -10.01
N ALA A 48 2.01 19.81 -11.32
CA ALA A 48 1.54 18.58 -11.95
C ALA A 48 2.37 18.27 -13.20
N ASP A 49 2.89 17.05 -13.29
CA ASP A 49 3.82 16.61 -14.32
C ASP A 49 3.34 15.26 -14.91
N VAL A 50 2.71 15.30 -16.08
CA VAL A 50 2.13 14.14 -16.77
C VAL A 50 2.94 13.83 -18.04
N LEU A 51 3.31 12.56 -18.25
CA LEU A 51 3.97 12.16 -19.50
C LEU A 51 3.65 10.72 -19.89
N ILE A 52 2.82 10.62 -20.94
CA ILE A 52 2.37 9.40 -21.58
C ILE A 52 3.21 9.17 -22.86
N ARG A 53 3.81 7.99 -23.02
CA ARG A 53 4.77 7.74 -24.12
C ARG A 53 4.76 6.32 -24.66
N ASN A 54 4.45 6.19 -25.95
CA ASN A 54 4.16 4.90 -26.59
C ASN A 54 3.08 4.17 -25.79
N SER A 55 1.99 4.86 -25.47
CA SER A 55 0.98 4.41 -24.51
C SER A 55 -0.38 5.00 -24.89
N ASP A 56 -1.36 4.15 -25.17
CA ASP A 56 -2.66 4.54 -25.74
C ASP A 56 -3.80 4.40 -24.71
N ASP A 57 -4.95 5.06 -24.91
CA ASP A 57 -6.22 4.88 -24.18
C ASP A 57 -6.20 5.01 -22.61
N ASN A 58 -5.19 5.65 -21.99
CA ASN A 58 -5.16 5.88 -20.54
C ASN A 58 -6.02 7.09 -20.09
N GLU A 59 -6.57 7.03 -18.88
CA GLU A 59 -7.29 8.12 -18.18
C GLU A 59 -6.41 8.68 -17.02
N VAL A 60 -6.24 10.01 -16.94
CA VAL A 60 -5.35 10.67 -15.96
C VAL A 60 -6.05 11.84 -15.27
N ASP A 61 -6.42 11.66 -14.01
CA ASP A 61 -7.17 12.67 -13.24
C ASP A 61 -6.34 13.23 -12.08
N VAL A 62 -6.06 14.54 -12.07
CA VAL A 62 -5.17 15.20 -11.09
C VAL A 62 -5.84 16.42 -10.44
N TYR A 63 -6.32 16.26 -9.20
CA TYR A 63 -6.96 17.29 -8.40
C TYR A 63 -6.04 17.75 -7.26
N GLN A 64 -5.65 19.03 -7.25
CA GLN A 64 -4.76 19.59 -6.23
C GLN A 64 -5.32 20.89 -5.65
N MET A 65 -5.80 20.81 -4.41
CA MET A 65 -6.26 21.96 -3.61
C MET A 65 -5.22 22.34 -2.56
N GLY A 66 -5.06 23.64 -2.31
CA GLY A 66 -4.18 24.14 -1.26
C GLY A 66 -2.85 24.69 -1.79
N ARG A 67 -1.68 24.22 -1.30
CA ARG A 67 -0.40 24.93 -1.56
C ARG A 67 0.82 24.05 -1.76
N HIS A 68 1.48 24.20 -2.90
CA HIS A 68 2.74 23.50 -3.23
C HIS A 68 2.63 21.99 -3.03
N ASN A 69 1.50 21.42 -3.45
CA ASN A 69 1.37 19.98 -3.66
C ASN A 69 2.02 19.63 -5.02
N GLU A 70 2.56 18.42 -5.15
CA GLU A 70 3.28 17.93 -6.33
C GLU A 70 2.66 16.60 -6.79
N ALA A 71 2.33 16.48 -8.08
CA ALA A 71 1.73 15.29 -8.68
C ALA A 71 2.54 14.88 -9.93
N VAL A 72 2.90 13.59 -10.05
CA VAL A 72 3.67 13.09 -11.20
C VAL A 72 3.05 11.81 -11.75
N VAL A 73 2.53 11.83 -12.98
CA VAL A 73 1.88 10.68 -13.64
C VAL A 73 2.66 10.24 -14.89
N ARG A 74 2.87 8.93 -15.10
CA ARG A 74 3.70 8.37 -16.19
C ARG A 74 3.25 7.00 -16.71
N ALA A 75 2.41 6.92 -17.74
CA ALA A 75 2.20 5.69 -18.54
C ALA A 75 3.25 5.59 -19.67
N ARG A 76 4.03 4.50 -19.79
CA ARG A 76 5.10 4.42 -20.83
C ARG A 76 5.48 3.02 -21.32
N ASN A 77 5.71 2.93 -22.64
CA ASN A 77 6.34 1.81 -23.36
C ASN A 77 5.42 0.59 -23.56
N GLY A 78 4.24 0.81 -24.13
CA GLY A 78 3.12 -0.14 -24.19
C GLY A 78 2.54 -0.24 -22.79
N SER A 79 1.74 0.73 -22.39
CA SER A 79 1.15 0.77 -21.05
C SER A 79 -0.15 1.51 -21.25
N ASP A 80 -1.17 0.73 -21.56
CA ASP A 80 -2.38 1.16 -22.26
C ASP A 80 -3.61 0.96 -21.34
N ASP A 81 -4.74 1.61 -21.60
CA ASP A 81 -6.00 1.41 -20.84
C ASP A 81 -5.92 1.63 -19.29
N ASN A 82 -4.93 2.37 -18.75
CA ASN A 82 -4.80 2.60 -17.30
C ASN A 82 -5.61 3.81 -16.78
N ASP A 83 -6.23 3.68 -15.60
CA ASP A 83 -6.80 4.79 -14.79
C ASP A 83 -5.76 5.25 -13.74
N LEU A 84 -5.38 6.53 -13.77
CA LEU A 84 -4.28 7.11 -13.00
C LEU A 84 -4.71 8.38 -12.22
N MET A 85 -5.36 8.21 -11.07
CA MET A 85 -5.97 9.29 -10.27
C MET A 85 -5.11 9.83 -9.10
N ILE A 86 -4.92 11.14 -9.00
CA ILE A 86 -4.30 11.84 -7.86
C ILE A 86 -5.27 12.90 -7.30
N GLU A 87 -5.60 12.83 -6.01
CA GLU A 87 -6.27 13.90 -5.26
C GLU A 87 -5.39 14.36 -4.08
N GLN A 88 -5.18 15.68 -3.95
CA GLN A 88 -4.34 16.28 -2.91
C GLN A 88 -4.94 17.58 -2.35
N ASP A 89 -5.46 17.57 -1.12
CA ASP A 89 -5.81 18.81 -0.38
C ASP A 89 -4.77 19.13 0.71
N GLY A 90 -4.54 20.42 0.94
CA GLY A 90 -3.70 20.93 2.03
C GLY A 90 -2.40 21.57 1.56
N ARG A 91 -1.23 21.00 1.89
CA ARG A 91 0.06 21.64 1.57
C ARG A 91 1.29 20.72 1.57
N HIS A 92 2.16 20.86 0.57
CA HIS A 92 3.41 20.08 0.45
C HIS A 92 3.17 18.56 0.32
N ASN A 93 1.97 18.15 -0.08
CA ASN A 93 1.66 16.75 -0.35
C ASN A 93 2.27 16.36 -1.71
N ARG A 94 2.76 15.12 -1.85
CA ARG A 94 3.45 14.64 -3.05
C ARG A 94 2.92 13.27 -3.46
N ALA A 95 2.51 13.11 -4.72
CA ALA A 95 1.91 11.90 -5.26
C ALA A 95 2.59 11.51 -6.58
N VAL A 96 2.79 10.21 -6.80
CA VAL A 96 3.50 9.69 -7.98
C VAL A 96 2.84 8.41 -8.49
N LEU A 97 2.29 8.42 -9.71
CA LEU A 97 1.72 7.25 -10.40
C LEU A 97 2.53 6.88 -11.63
N LYS A 98 2.80 5.59 -11.88
CA LYS A 98 3.48 5.13 -13.11
C LYS A 98 3.00 3.74 -13.54
N ALA A 99 2.69 3.55 -14.82
CA ALA A 99 2.49 2.25 -15.47
C ALA A 99 3.53 2.11 -16.61
N ARG A 100 4.24 0.98 -16.73
CA ARG A 100 5.44 0.89 -17.59
C ARG A 100 5.76 -0.51 -18.15
N PHE A 101 6.15 -0.58 -19.42
CA PHE A 101 6.76 -1.75 -20.10
C PHE A 101 5.85 -2.98 -20.32
N GLY A 102 4.64 -2.79 -20.83
CA GLY A 102 3.51 -3.71 -20.69
C GLY A 102 2.92 -3.46 -19.32
N SER A 103 1.92 -2.59 -19.20
CA SER A 103 1.25 -2.37 -17.92
C SER A 103 -0.10 -1.82 -18.27
N ASP A 104 -1.03 -2.74 -18.47
CA ASP A 104 -2.28 -2.48 -19.16
C ASP A 104 -3.47 -2.72 -18.19
N ASP A 105 -4.61 -2.08 -18.40
CA ASP A 105 -5.82 -2.22 -17.55
C ASP A 105 -5.64 -1.90 -16.03
N ASN A 106 -4.58 -1.18 -15.60
CA ASN A 106 -4.35 -0.91 -14.17
C ASN A 106 -5.13 0.32 -13.64
N ASN A 107 -5.60 0.24 -12.40
CA ASN A 107 -6.25 1.32 -11.66
C ASN A 107 -5.36 1.80 -10.50
N LEU A 108 -4.64 2.91 -10.65
CA LEU A 108 -3.65 3.40 -9.68
C LEU A 108 -4.09 4.75 -9.10
N SER A 109 -4.28 4.85 -7.78
CA SER A 109 -4.89 6.04 -7.16
C SER A 109 -4.24 6.51 -5.85
N ILE A 110 -4.16 7.83 -5.64
CA ILE A 110 -3.58 8.47 -4.43
C ILE A 110 -4.47 9.65 -3.95
N GLU A 111 -5.12 9.52 -2.79
CA GLU A 111 -5.80 10.58 -2.03
C GLU A 111 -4.89 11.09 -0.88
N GLN A 112 -4.69 12.41 -0.77
CA GLN A 112 -3.85 13.03 0.27
C GLN A 112 -4.47 14.30 0.89
N ASP A 113 -4.99 14.19 2.12
CA ASP A 113 -5.40 15.30 2.97
C ASP A 113 -4.27 15.70 3.95
N GLY A 114 -3.87 16.97 3.93
CA GLY A 114 -3.23 17.61 5.07
C GLY A 114 -1.89 18.26 4.77
N ARG A 115 -0.77 17.68 5.23
CA ARG A 115 0.53 18.35 5.07
C ARG A 115 1.78 17.46 5.00
N ASN A 116 2.61 17.68 3.98
CA ASN A 116 3.87 16.96 3.76
C ASN A 116 3.69 15.43 3.51
N ASN A 117 2.51 14.95 3.11
CA ASN A 117 2.30 13.52 2.85
C ASN A 117 2.99 13.09 1.54
N LEU A 118 3.44 11.83 1.43
CA LEU A 118 4.10 11.26 0.26
C LEU A 118 3.42 9.94 -0.14
N GLY A 119 2.89 9.86 -1.36
CA GLY A 119 2.22 8.68 -1.91
C GLY A 119 2.84 8.29 -3.24
N LYS A 120 2.90 6.98 -3.54
CA LYS A 120 3.51 6.45 -4.75
C LYS A 120 2.87 5.12 -5.14
N VAL A 121 2.38 4.99 -6.36
CA VAL A 121 1.89 3.71 -6.92
C VAL A 121 2.60 3.47 -8.25
N LEU A 122 2.99 2.21 -8.49
CA LEU A 122 3.80 1.81 -9.63
C LEU A 122 3.34 0.47 -10.20
N ALA A 123 3.31 0.35 -11.52
CA ALA A 123 3.24 -0.90 -12.28
C ALA A 123 4.43 -0.97 -13.27
N TYR A 124 5.00 -2.16 -13.45
CA TYR A 124 6.16 -2.44 -14.30
C TYR A 124 6.08 -3.85 -14.90
N GLY A 125 5.65 -4.00 -16.15
CA GLY A 125 5.38 -5.34 -16.71
C GLY A 125 4.23 -6.00 -15.94
N SER A 126 3.03 -5.41 -15.89
CA SER A 126 2.04 -5.74 -14.85
C SER A 126 0.65 -5.23 -15.22
N ASP A 127 -0.30 -6.13 -15.40
CA ASP A 127 -1.62 -5.87 -15.98
C ASP A 127 -2.77 -6.19 -15.00
N ASP A 128 -3.97 -5.62 -15.20
CA ASP A 128 -5.17 -5.84 -14.36
C ASP A 128 -4.99 -5.51 -12.84
N ASN A 129 -4.07 -4.62 -12.44
CA ASN A 129 -3.81 -4.35 -11.01
C ASN A 129 -4.55 -3.10 -10.47
N ASN A 130 -5.02 -3.16 -9.22
CA ASN A 130 -5.55 -2.00 -8.50
C ASN A 130 -4.66 -1.62 -7.30
N GLY A 131 -4.21 -0.37 -7.22
CA GLY A 131 -3.35 0.14 -6.14
C GLY A 131 -3.77 1.51 -5.63
N LEU A 132 -4.32 1.57 -4.41
CA LEU A 132 -4.93 2.79 -3.84
C LEU A 132 -4.28 3.26 -2.52
N ILE A 133 -3.99 4.55 -2.40
CA ILE A 133 -3.41 5.20 -1.21
C ILE A 133 -4.39 6.26 -0.65
N ASP A 134 -4.71 6.24 0.65
CA ASP A 134 -5.49 7.28 1.39
C ASP A 134 -4.64 7.82 2.57
N GLN A 135 -4.10 9.04 2.48
CA GLN A 135 -3.24 9.64 3.51
C GLN A 135 -3.82 10.93 4.09
N ARG A 136 -4.23 10.89 5.36
CA ARG A 136 -4.78 12.06 6.08
C ARG A 136 -3.90 12.48 7.25
N GLY A 137 -3.60 13.77 7.36
CA GLY A 137 -2.83 14.33 8.47
C GLY A 137 -1.48 14.91 8.06
N ARG A 138 -0.36 14.46 8.65
CA ARG A 138 0.94 15.11 8.44
C ARG A 138 2.17 14.19 8.33
N SER A 139 2.87 14.28 7.21
CA SER A 139 4.14 13.60 6.93
C SER A 139 4.04 12.08 6.82
N ASN A 140 2.86 11.56 6.45
CA ASN A 140 2.69 10.13 6.18
C ASN A 140 3.42 9.77 4.85
N LYS A 141 3.91 8.53 4.70
CA LYS A 141 4.59 8.00 3.50
C LYS A 141 3.98 6.66 3.07
N ALA A 142 3.60 6.49 1.81
CA ALA A 142 2.97 5.29 1.30
C ALA A 142 3.51 4.91 -0.08
N ASN A 143 3.74 3.63 -0.32
CA ASN A 143 4.24 3.09 -1.58
C ASN A 143 3.53 1.78 -1.95
N ILE A 144 3.00 1.68 -3.17
CA ILE A 144 2.51 0.42 -3.77
C ILE A 144 3.31 0.16 -5.05
N ASN A 145 3.74 -1.08 -5.29
CA ASN A 145 4.59 -1.45 -6.43
C ASN A 145 4.24 -2.84 -7.00
N PHE A 146 3.75 -2.89 -8.22
CA PHE A 146 3.65 -4.09 -9.06
C PHE A 146 4.88 -4.17 -9.97
N ASP A 147 5.49 -5.35 -10.05
CA ASP A 147 6.58 -5.71 -10.95
C ASP A 147 6.36 -7.15 -11.42
N SER A 148 6.21 -7.37 -12.73
CA SER A 148 5.93 -8.71 -13.29
C SER A 148 4.69 -9.40 -12.67
N ALA A 149 3.61 -8.65 -12.40
CA ALA A 149 2.50 -9.07 -11.55
C ALA A 149 1.12 -8.72 -12.11
N GLU A 150 0.20 -9.69 -12.11
CA GLU A 150 -1.05 -9.64 -12.89
C GLU A 150 -2.32 -9.76 -12.01
N ASN A 151 -3.45 -9.16 -12.41
CA ASN A 151 -4.78 -9.40 -11.83
C ASN A 151 -4.89 -9.13 -10.31
N ASN A 152 -4.02 -8.28 -9.75
CA ASN A 152 -4.02 -7.97 -8.32
C ASN A 152 -5.01 -6.81 -8.03
N VAL A 153 -6.31 -7.11 -8.00
CA VAL A 153 -7.39 -6.10 -8.00
C VAL A 153 -7.76 -5.46 -6.65
N ASN A 154 -7.03 -5.70 -5.55
CA ASN A 154 -7.36 -5.13 -4.22
C ASN A 154 -6.14 -4.70 -3.35
N ASN A 155 -5.28 -3.79 -3.82
CA ASN A 155 -4.13 -3.33 -3.01
C ASN A 155 -4.38 -1.94 -2.44
N LYS A 156 -4.27 -1.78 -1.11
CA LYS A 156 -4.62 -0.50 -0.47
C LYS A 156 -3.78 -0.12 0.75
N ILE A 157 -3.23 1.10 0.76
CA ILE A 157 -2.63 1.71 1.96
C ILE A 157 -3.53 2.83 2.46
N VAL A 158 -3.81 2.86 3.75
CA VAL A 158 -4.53 3.96 4.42
C VAL A 158 -3.72 4.43 5.61
N GLN A 159 -3.58 5.74 5.80
CA GLN A 159 -2.74 6.34 6.85
C GLN A 159 -3.39 7.58 7.43
N ARG A 160 -3.60 7.63 8.76
CA ARG A 160 -4.31 8.73 9.43
C ARG A 160 -3.52 9.25 10.63
N GLY A 161 -3.22 10.54 10.68
CA GLY A 161 -2.53 11.16 11.82
C GLY A 161 -1.19 11.78 11.46
N ARG A 162 -0.05 11.17 11.85
CA ARG A 162 1.28 11.75 11.59
C ARG A 162 2.35 10.71 11.34
N ARG A 163 3.23 10.97 10.36
CA ARG A 163 4.48 10.20 10.14
C ARG A 163 4.28 8.69 10.01
N ASN A 164 3.09 8.25 9.59
CA ASN A 164 2.86 6.84 9.32
C ASN A 164 3.56 6.46 8.01
N GLU A 165 4.18 5.29 7.89
CA GLU A 165 4.95 4.79 6.76
C GLU A 165 4.44 3.41 6.34
N GLY A 166 4.24 3.16 5.05
CA GLY A 166 3.57 1.96 4.56
C GLY A 166 4.03 1.55 3.16
N ASP A 167 4.29 0.26 2.96
CA ASP A 167 4.73 -0.29 1.67
C ASP A 167 3.97 -1.56 1.27
N ILE A 168 3.59 -1.70 0.00
CA ILE A 168 3.07 -2.93 -0.59
C ILE A 168 3.86 -3.20 -1.88
N SER A 169 4.53 -4.34 -2.00
CA SER A 169 5.23 -4.74 -3.21
C SER A 169 4.82 -6.13 -3.66
N ILE A 170 4.39 -6.26 -4.91
CA ILE A 170 4.17 -7.55 -5.60
C ILE A 170 5.25 -7.71 -6.64
N MET A 171 5.93 -8.86 -6.63
CA MET A 171 6.94 -9.24 -7.60
C MET A 171 6.61 -10.64 -8.13
N GLY A 172 6.26 -10.77 -9.42
CA GLY A 172 6.16 -12.09 -10.08
C GLY A 172 4.93 -12.94 -9.75
N GLY A 173 3.79 -12.37 -9.32
CA GLY A 173 2.61 -13.12 -8.86
C GLY A 173 1.29 -12.64 -9.47
N SER A 174 0.33 -13.56 -9.62
CA SER A 174 -1.00 -13.27 -10.19
C SER A 174 -2.13 -13.47 -9.17
N ASP A 175 -3.29 -12.86 -9.42
CA ASP A 175 -4.55 -13.19 -8.71
C ASP A 175 -4.48 -13.10 -7.17
N ASN A 176 -3.66 -12.19 -6.61
CA ASN A 176 -3.52 -12.08 -5.15
C ASN A 176 -4.73 -11.36 -4.52
N GLY A 177 -5.14 -11.83 -3.34
CA GLY A 177 -6.45 -11.56 -2.73
C GLY A 177 -6.69 -10.09 -2.36
N THR A 178 -6.15 -9.64 -1.22
CA THR A 178 -6.25 -8.27 -0.69
C THR A 178 -5.02 -7.91 0.15
N LEU A 179 -4.09 -7.16 -0.44
CA LEU A 179 -2.93 -6.60 0.28
C LEU A 179 -3.30 -5.22 0.84
N LYS A 180 -3.30 -5.06 2.17
CA LYS A 180 -3.95 -3.87 2.78
C LYS A 180 -3.35 -3.31 4.07
N ILE A 181 -2.65 -2.19 3.96
CA ILE A 181 -2.18 -1.41 5.12
C ILE A 181 -3.25 -0.42 5.62
N HIS A 182 -3.44 -0.28 6.93
CA HIS A 182 -4.38 0.70 7.52
C HIS A 182 -3.90 1.32 8.83
N GLN A 183 -3.01 2.31 8.78
CA GLN A 183 -2.39 2.95 9.93
C GLN A 183 -3.15 4.17 10.46
N LYS A 184 -3.19 4.35 11.78
CA LYS A 184 -3.83 5.46 12.48
C LYS A 184 -3.05 5.85 13.75
N GLY A 185 -2.80 7.15 13.94
CA GLY A 185 -2.09 7.73 15.08
C GLY A 185 -0.75 8.35 14.66
N HIS A 186 0.36 8.08 15.36
CA HIS A 186 1.64 8.79 15.15
C HIS A 186 2.85 7.87 15.02
N ASP A 187 3.68 8.08 13.99
CA ASP A 187 4.97 7.40 13.85
C ASP A 187 4.82 5.86 13.71
N ASN A 188 3.85 5.43 12.90
CA ASN A 188 3.53 4.02 12.62
C ASN A 188 4.25 3.53 11.36
N ASP A 189 4.89 2.36 11.33
CA ASP A 189 5.55 1.78 10.13
C ASP A 189 4.84 0.50 9.65
N SER A 190 4.92 0.13 8.37
CA SER A 190 4.16 -1.00 7.79
C SER A 190 4.73 -1.52 6.46
N THR A 191 4.65 -2.82 6.20
CA THR A 191 5.08 -3.40 4.91
C THR A 191 4.32 -4.68 4.56
N ILE A 192 4.09 -4.94 3.27
CA ILE A 192 3.62 -6.20 2.67
C ILE A 192 4.45 -6.52 1.41
N HIS A 193 5.00 -7.72 1.29
CA HIS A 193 5.69 -8.19 0.08
C HIS A 193 5.14 -9.54 -0.43
N VAL A 194 4.87 -9.67 -1.74
CA VAL A 194 4.58 -10.94 -2.41
C VAL A 194 5.70 -11.25 -3.41
N TYR A 195 6.30 -12.45 -3.32
CA TYR A 195 7.34 -12.93 -4.24
C TYR A 195 6.87 -14.19 -5.00
N GLY A 196 5.89 -13.96 -5.88
CA GLY A 196 5.30 -14.95 -6.78
C GLY A 196 4.41 -16.01 -6.12
N GLY A 197 3.49 -16.53 -6.91
CA GLY A 197 2.38 -17.38 -6.46
C GLY A 197 1.04 -16.88 -6.99
N SER A 198 -0.05 -17.50 -6.52
CA SER A 198 -1.41 -17.04 -6.78
C SER A 198 -2.34 -17.19 -5.58
N GLY A 199 -3.21 -16.21 -5.37
CA GLY A 199 -4.14 -16.18 -4.26
C GLY A 199 -3.47 -15.98 -2.88
N ASN A 200 -2.56 -15.01 -2.73
CA ASN A 200 -1.97 -14.62 -1.45
C ASN A 200 -2.71 -13.38 -0.86
N ASP A 201 -3.05 -13.33 0.44
CA ASP A 201 -4.11 -12.44 0.96
C ASP A 201 -3.79 -11.70 2.28
N ALA A 202 -2.76 -10.85 2.30
CA ALA A 202 -2.35 -10.17 3.54
C ALA A 202 -2.08 -8.67 3.43
N LEU A 203 -3.11 -7.91 3.85
CA LEU A 203 -3.16 -6.96 4.98
C LEU A 203 -1.87 -6.72 5.85
N THR A 204 -1.62 -5.58 6.53
CA THR A 204 -2.40 -5.10 7.70
C THR A 204 -2.45 -3.60 8.12
N LYS A 205 -3.51 -3.26 8.92
CA LYS A 205 -3.57 -2.50 10.23
C LYS A 205 -2.40 -1.56 10.57
N ILE A 206 -2.68 -0.49 11.36
CA ILE A 206 -2.21 -0.16 12.72
C ILE A 206 -3.15 0.90 13.37
N ASN A 207 -3.46 0.86 14.69
CA ASN A 207 -3.96 2.01 15.45
C ASN A 207 -3.15 2.27 16.75
N GLY A 208 -2.54 3.46 16.87
CA GLY A 208 -1.82 3.97 18.05
C GLY A 208 -0.65 4.91 17.69
N ASN A 209 0.30 5.18 18.59
CA ASN A 209 1.58 5.86 18.35
C ASN A 209 2.83 4.96 18.56
N ASP A 210 3.85 5.12 17.69
CA ASP A 210 5.16 4.44 17.69
C ASP A 210 5.17 2.99 17.17
N ASN A 211 4.55 2.76 16.00
CA ASN A 211 4.08 1.44 15.55
C ASN A 211 4.88 0.71 14.42
N THR A 212 4.67 -0.60 14.13
CA THR A 212 5.37 -1.42 13.09
C THR A 212 4.65 -2.70 12.53
N THR A 213 4.35 -2.77 11.22
CA THR A 213 4.02 -4.01 10.45
C THR A 213 5.11 -4.43 9.46
N TYR A 214 5.06 -5.71 9.05
CA TYR A 214 5.84 -6.33 7.98
C TYR A 214 5.24 -7.71 7.60
N THR A 215 4.86 -7.92 6.35
CA THR A 215 4.17 -9.13 5.89
C THR A 215 4.92 -9.67 4.68
N ALA A 216 5.12 -11.00 4.55
CA ALA A 216 5.69 -11.53 3.30
C ALA A 216 5.27 -12.95 2.91
N PHE A 217 5.20 -13.16 1.59
CA PHE A 217 4.93 -14.44 0.92
C PHE A 217 6.05 -14.80 -0.05
N TYR A 218 6.41 -16.08 -0.14
CA TYR A 218 7.54 -16.54 -0.94
C TYR A 218 7.30 -17.85 -1.72
N ALA A 219 8.15 -18.06 -2.73
CA ALA A 219 8.42 -19.34 -3.38
C ALA A 219 7.27 -19.93 -4.22
N GLY A 220 6.41 -19.09 -4.80
CA GLY A 220 5.38 -19.55 -5.74
C GLY A 220 4.16 -20.17 -5.05
N ALA A 221 3.81 -19.68 -3.86
CA ALA A 221 2.70 -20.19 -3.08
C ALA A 221 1.36 -20.05 -3.83
N SER A 222 0.66 -21.16 -4.03
CA SER A 222 -0.70 -21.20 -4.56
C SER A 222 -1.64 -21.64 -3.44
N ASP A 223 -2.67 -20.85 -3.15
CA ASP A 223 -3.52 -20.92 -1.95
C ASP A 223 -2.88 -20.36 -0.65
N ASN A 224 -3.03 -19.04 -0.53
CA ASN A 224 -3.33 -18.24 0.68
C ASN A 224 -2.24 -17.94 1.69
N ASP A 225 -2.36 -16.75 2.27
CA ASP A 225 -2.10 -16.49 3.70
C ASP A 225 -2.53 -15.09 4.16
N THR A 226 -2.45 -14.82 5.47
CA THR A 226 -2.95 -13.65 6.20
C THR A 226 -1.95 -13.25 7.31
N ASN A 227 -1.57 -11.97 7.43
CA ASN A 227 -0.58 -11.50 8.42
C ASN A 227 -0.96 -10.14 9.06
N ILE A 228 -1.06 -10.00 10.40
CA ILE A 228 -1.94 -9.04 11.06
C ILE A 228 -1.33 -8.16 12.19
N ARG A 229 -0.52 -7.11 11.87
CA ARG A 229 0.48 -6.38 12.75
C ARG A 229 0.14 -4.89 13.20
N MET A 230 0.85 -4.20 14.15
CA MET A 230 0.57 -2.86 14.86
C MET A 230 1.76 -2.32 15.71
N LYS A 231 1.64 -1.85 17.00
CA LYS A 231 2.64 -0.92 17.63
C LYS A 231 2.36 0.21 18.72
N ASN A 232 1.47 0.14 19.73
CA ASN A 232 1.41 1.04 20.93
C ASN A 232 0.61 2.34 20.71
N ASP A 233 0.07 2.97 21.78
CA ASP A 233 -0.18 4.41 22.01
C ASP A 233 0.77 5.14 23.00
N SER A 234 1.09 4.66 24.21
CA SER A 234 1.30 3.27 24.66
C SER A 234 0.09 2.48 25.24
N LEU A 235 -0.53 1.69 24.38
CA LEU A 235 -1.72 0.81 24.46
C LEU A 235 -1.73 0.02 23.13
N ASP A 236 -2.15 -1.24 23.08
CA ASP A 236 -2.46 -1.92 21.80
C ASP A 236 -1.31 -1.94 20.73
N ASN A 237 -0.15 -2.55 21.00
CA ASN A 237 0.87 -2.95 20.00
C ASN A 237 0.27 -4.02 19.02
N THR A 238 1.04 -4.55 18.05
CA THR A 238 0.86 -5.72 17.12
C THR A 238 2.22 -5.74 16.26
N VAL A 239 2.67 -6.74 15.46
CA VAL A 239 4.08 -7.04 14.94
C VAL A 239 4.08 -8.46 14.24
N TYR A 240 5.20 -9.18 13.97
CA TYR A 240 5.50 -10.48 13.24
C TYR A 240 4.49 -11.15 12.19
N ALA A 241 4.84 -12.15 11.34
CA ALA A 241 5.62 -11.91 10.10
C ALA A 241 5.32 -12.59 8.71
N VAL A 242 5.63 -13.88 8.47
CA VAL A 242 6.07 -14.39 7.14
C VAL A 242 5.80 -15.87 6.84
N VAL A 243 5.35 -16.11 5.60
CA VAL A 243 4.84 -17.36 5.02
C VAL A 243 5.74 -17.84 3.87
N VAL A 244 6.17 -19.11 3.91
CA VAL A 244 7.28 -19.61 3.07
C VAL A 244 6.96 -20.89 2.29
N GLY A 245 6.03 -20.75 1.34
CA GLY A 245 5.88 -21.65 0.19
C GLY A 245 5.21 -22.98 0.47
N GLY A 246 4.61 -23.54 -0.58
CA GLY A 246 3.67 -24.66 -0.52
C GLY A 246 2.26 -24.19 -0.90
N SER A 247 1.23 -24.79 -0.33
CA SER A 247 -0.17 -24.56 -0.69
C SER A 247 -1.14 -24.83 0.46
N PHE A 248 -2.14 -23.97 0.64
CA PHE A 248 -3.06 -23.90 1.78
C PHE A 248 -2.39 -23.43 3.06
N ASN A 249 -1.98 -22.16 3.06
CA ASN A 249 -1.26 -21.56 4.18
C ASN A 249 -2.17 -20.55 4.98
N GLU A 250 -1.79 -20.25 6.24
CA GLU A 250 -2.60 -19.87 7.42
C GLU A 250 -1.76 -19.07 8.47
N ALA A 251 -2.40 -18.47 9.47
CA ALA A 251 -2.45 -17.01 9.60
C ALA A 251 -1.81 -16.35 10.85
N ASP A 252 -1.43 -15.08 10.72
CA ASP A 252 -0.22 -14.55 11.35
C ASP A 252 -0.37 -13.12 11.99
N VAL A 253 -1.10 -12.96 13.11
CA VAL A 253 -1.52 -11.73 13.88
C VAL A 253 -0.42 -10.88 14.63
N THR A 254 -0.64 -10.33 15.86
CA THR A 254 0.35 -10.03 16.96
C THR A 254 -0.15 -9.09 18.09
N ILE A 255 0.58 -8.91 19.23
CA ILE A 255 0.95 -7.70 20.04
C ILE A 255 2.17 -7.96 20.99
N ASP A 256 3.00 -6.94 21.27
CA ASP A 256 4.22 -6.83 22.15
C ASP A 256 4.05 -5.67 23.19
N ALA A 257 5.01 -5.37 24.07
CA ALA A 257 5.34 -4.07 24.73
C ALA A 257 4.30 -2.92 24.98
N SER A 258 3.02 -3.21 25.14
CA SER A 258 1.92 -2.27 25.43
C SER A 258 1.19 -2.59 26.72
N ASN A 259 0.24 -1.74 27.11
CA ASN A 259 -0.94 -2.26 27.79
C ASN A 259 -1.77 -3.04 26.74
N ASP A 260 -2.13 -4.30 27.03
CA ASP A 260 -2.96 -5.24 26.25
C ASP A 260 -2.31 -5.82 24.94
N ASN A 261 -2.10 -7.17 24.88
CA ASN A 261 -1.23 -7.87 23.89
C ASN A 261 -1.62 -9.30 23.29
N TYR A 262 -0.86 -9.86 22.26
CA TYR A 262 -1.20 -10.96 21.30
C TYR A 262 -0.16 -11.53 20.20
N LEU A 263 1.22 -11.53 20.27
CA LEU A 263 2.22 -11.73 19.12
C LEU A 263 2.04 -12.92 18.13
N THR A 264 2.67 -12.93 16.94
CA THR A 264 2.47 -13.92 15.83
C THR A 264 3.46 -13.90 14.63
N VAL A 265 3.91 -15.04 14.04
CA VAL A 265 4.60 -15.41 12.75
C VAL A 265 3.76 -16.55 12.02
N ALA A 266 3.99 -17.06 10.79
CA ALA A 266 3.49 -18.40 10.32
C ALA A 266 3.98 -18.92 8.93
N GLN A 267 4.23 -20.25 8.76
CA GLN A 267 4.06 -21.11 7.53
C GLN A 267 5.25 -21.64 6.72
N TRP A 268 5.30 -22.98 6.56
CA TRP A 268 6.37 -23.73 5.86
C TRP A 268 5.91 -25.11 5.30
N GLY A 269 5.51 -25.16 4.03
CA GLY A 269 5.00 -26.38 3.38
C GLY A 269 3.57 -26.23 2.88
N SER A 270 2.92 -27.35 2.57
CA SER A 270 1.49 -27.39 2.24
C SER A 270 0.66 -27.79 3.44
N ASP A 271 -0.41 -27.03 3.72
CA ASP A 271 -1.31 -27.17 4.87
C ASP A 271 -0.62 -26.89 6.25
N SER A 272 -0.02 -25.70 6.54
CA SER A 272 1.18 -25.62 7.42
C SER A 272 1.54 -24.44 8.40
N ASP A 273 0.70 -23.92 9.37
CA ASP A 273 0.99 -22.88 10.45
C ASP A 273 0.03 -21.67 10.66
N ALA A 274 0.09 -21.03 11.84
CA ALA A 274 -0.62 -19.82 12.32
C ALA A 274 0.04 -19.19 13.58
N THR A 275 1.37 -19.12 13.64
CA THR A 275 2.16 -18.97 14.88
C THR A 275 1.91 -17.75 15.75
N LEU A 276 1.19 -17.72 16.88
CA LEU A 276 1.21 -16.63 17.89
C LEU A 276 2.37 -16.63 18.96
N THR A 277 3.28 -15.63 19.02
CA THR A 277 4.25 -15.33 20.15
C THR A 277 3.72 -14.22 21.12
N LEU A 278 4.47 -13.54 22.06
CA LEU A 278 3.95 -12.46 23.00
C LEU A 278 4.82 -12.00 24.19
N GLU A 279 5.02 -10.67 24.40
CA GLU A 279 6.04 -10.19 25.35
C GLU A 279 5.92 -8.80 26.07
N ASN A 280 6.75 -8.64 27.12
CA ASN A 280 7.54 -7.46 27.57
C ASN A 280 6.89 -6.22 28.23
N GLY A 281 6.85 -6.18 29.58
CA GLY A 281 6.46 -4.98 30.34
C GLY A 281 4.96 -4.65 30.22
N SER A 282 4.22 -5.63 29.72
CA SER A 282 2.83 -5.53 29.28
C SER A 282 1.87 -6.23 30.22
N ASN A 283 0.58 -5.91 30.08
CA ASN A 283 -0.49 -6.43 30.92
C ASN A 283 -1.70 -6.85 30.06
N ASN A 284 -2.25 -8.05 30.32
CA ASN A 284 -3.24 -8.80 29.53
C ASN A 284 -2.70 -9.25 28.17
N ASN A 285 -2.28 -10.51 28.02
CA ASN A 285 -1.29 -10.91 27.03
C ASN A 285 -1.55 -12.37 26.52
N TRP A 286 -2.31 -12.56 25.42
CA TRP A 286 -2.76 -13.88 24.89
C TRP A 286 -2.09 -14.38 23.59
N MET A 287 -1.54 -15.60 23.54
CA MET A 287 -1.06 -16.24 22.27
C MET A 287 -1.73 -17.63 21.90
N MET A 288 -1.40 -18.33 20.77
CA MET A 288 -2.32 -19.13 19.85
C MET A 288 -1.80 -19.63 18.44
N VAL A 289 -1.03 -20.73 18.23
CA VAL A 289 -0.09 -20.93 17.06
C VAL A 289 -0.52 -22.02 16.00
N ASN A 290 0.25 -22.30 14.90
CA ASN A 290 0.40 -23.64 14.20
C ASN A 290 1.91 -24.01 13.83
N GLN A 291 2.32 -24.63 12.69
CA GLN A 291 3.63 -25.30 12.34
C GLN A 291 3.48 -26.03 10.96
N THR A 292 4.58 -26.54 10.36
CA THR A 292 4.89 -27.20 9.05
C THR A 292 3.87 -28.12 8.29
N ASN A 293 4.28 -28.91 7.27
CA ASN A 293 3.41 -29.77 6.43
C ASN A 293 2.38 -30.63 7.22
N ASN A 294 1.10 -30.24 7.21
CA ASN A 294 -0.04 -30.84 7.96
C ASN A 294 0.09 -30.76 9.51
N ASP A 295 0.93 -29.85 9.99
CA ASP A 295 1.51 -29.63 11.34
C ASP A 295 0.80 -28.29 11.90
N SER A 296 1.08 -27.54 13.01
CA SER A 296 1.77 -27.84 14.29
C SER A 296 2.08 -26.70 15.33
N ALA A 297 1.14 -26.24 16.16
CA ALA A 297 1.26 -25.06 17.08
C ALA A 297 2.36 -25.05 18.17
N THR A 298 2.84 -23.85 18.53
CA THR A 298 4.02 -23.46 19.36
C THR A 298 3.91 -22.06 20.04
N VAL A 299 3.21 -21.96 21.17
CA VAL A 299 2.97 -20.71 21.96
C VAL A 299 3.89 -20.63 23.20
N MET A 300 4.27 -19.44 23.66
CA MET A 300 4.93 -19.15 24.97
C MET A 300 4.03 -18.20 25.82
N ALA A 301 4.55 -17.40 26.78
CA ALA A 301 4.03 -16.02 27.06
C ALA A 301 4.91 -15.29 28.08
N ASP A 302 5.69 -14.28 27.66
CA ASP A 302 6.93 -13.92 28.37
C ASP A 302 7.07 -12.47 28.86
N ASN A 303 7.67 -12.32 30.04
CA ASN A 303 8.04 -11.04 30.67
C ASN A 303 6.93 -9.96 30.70
N SER A 304 5.68 -10.42 30.70
CA SER A 304 4.46 -9.64 30.81
C SER A 304 3.51 -10.26 31.85
N SER A 305 2.33 -9.67 32.04
CA SER A 305 1.40 -10.04 33.11
C SER A 305 -0.01 -10.32 32.57
N ASN A 306 -0.74 -11.24 33.22
CA ASN A 306 -1.97 -11.85 32.69
C ASN A 306 -1.76 -12.55 31.33
N ASN A 307 -0.94 -13.62 31.34
CA ASN A 307 -0.38 -14.28 30.16
C ASN A 307 -1.09 -15.61 29.79
N ILE A 308 -1.33 -15.90 28.50
CA ILE A 308 -2.06 -17.11 28.01
C ILE A 308 -1.35 -17.81 26.83
N VAL A 309 -1.36 -19.15 26.82
CA VAL A 309 -0.46 -20.06 26.04
C VAL A 309 -1.17 -21.33 25.51
N VAL A 310 -1.05 -21.72 24.22
CA VAL A 310 -1.67 -22.97 23.63
C VAL A 310 -0.90 -23.62 22.42
N ILE A 311 0.09 -24.49 22.67
CA ILE A 311 0.88 -25.30 21.69
C ILE A 311 0.07 -26.53 21.14
N THR A 312 0.32 -27.01 19.91
CA THR A 312 -0.49 -28.01 19.13
C THR A 312 0.28 -28.67 17.94
N GLN A 313 1.49 -29.21 18.13
CA GLN A 313 2.32 -29.81 17.05
C GLN A 313 1.74 -31.10 16.37
N LEU A 314 2.03 -31.42 15.09
CA LEU A 314 1.41 -32.55 14.33
C LEU A 314 2.36 -33.36 13.40
#